data_AF-A0A4S8VC25-F1
#
_entry.id   AF-A0A4S8VC25-F1
#
_cell.length_a   1.000
_cell.length_b   1.000
_cell.length_c   1.000
_cell.angle_alpha   90.00
_cell.angle_beta   90.00
_cell.angle_gamma   90.00
#
_symmetry.space_group_name_H-M   'P 1'
#
loop_
_entity.id
_entity.type
_entity.pdbx_description
1 polymer ?
#
loop_
_entity_poly.entity_id
_entity_poly.type
_entity_poly.pdbx_seq_one_letter_code
_entity_poly.pdbx_strand_id
1 'polypeptide(L)'
;MSADPRRRPAPAAQSAPPPPPPPPPPAEAQPDSSVQALDGAIDQDTAQQPKGEESFKLRFCTVCASNNNRSMEAHLRLAGSNQKYPTISFGTGSLVRLPGPSITQPNIYNFNNTSYDSMYRELESKDARLYRANGILPMLDRNRNIKWGPERWQDWRIGYPRVGKRYANAPIPGDPVYTNDMGAQGTESGTVDIVITCEDRCWEAVVDDLLSRGSPLNRPVHVFNVDIKDNHEEALVGGRAILELADELNAAAQDERRIHAEKTGSTDSFDSATGSSRDGFDARVPIILGEWQERWPHLPALWTLAWF
;
A
#
# COMPACT_ATOMS: atom_id res chain seq x y z
N MET A 1 17.96 36.73 -59.40
CA MET A 1 19.22 36.42 -58.71
C MET A 1 19.65 35.01 -59.12
N SER A 2 20.86 34.88 -59.67
CA SER A 2 21.41 33.65 -60.24
C SER A 2 21.61 32.55 -59.19
N ALA A 3 21.26 31.32 -59.54
CA ALA A 3 21.57 30.11 -58.76
C ALA A 3 22.91 29.50 -59.22
N ASP A 4 23.76 29.15 -58.25
CA ASP A 4 25.14 28.66 -58.40
C ASP A 4 25.20 27.21 -58.94
N PRO A 5 25.93 26.94 -60.05
CA PRO A 5 25.95 25.64 -60.73
C PRO A 5 26.87 24.56 -60.11
N ARG A 6 27.33 24.70 -58.86
CA ARG A 6 28.31 23.77 -58.25
C ARG A 6 27.78 22.75 -57.23
N ARG A 7 26.46 22.52 -57.13
CA ARG A 7 25.92 21.44 -56.28
C ARG A 7 25.37 20.29 -57.13
N ARG A 8 26.16 19.22 -57.25
CA ARG A 8 25.69 17.90 -57.73
C ARG A 8 24.86 17.22 -56.63
N PRO A 9 23.70 16.61 -56.95
CA PRO A 9 22.98 15.77 -56.00
C PRO A 9 23.67 14.40 -55.83
N ALA A 10 23.75 13.93 -54.59
CA ALA A 10 24.27 12.61 -54.21
C ALA A 10 23.27 11.50 -54.60
N PRO A 11 23.75 10.27 -54.91
CA PRO A 11 22.89 9.19 -55.35
C PRO A 11 22.05 8.61 -54.21
N ALA A 12 20.82 8.20 -54.54
CA ALA A 12 19.91 7.52 -53.63
C ALA A 12 20.49 6.18 -53.16
N ALA A 13 20.55 5.98 -51.84
CA ALA A 13 20.93 4.72 -51.23
C ALA A 13 19.85 3.67 -51.48
N GLN A 14 20.22 2.57 -52.13
CA GLN A 14 19.38 1.38 -52.27
C GLN A 14 19.27 0.67 -50.92
N SER A 15 18.04 0.44 -50.45
CA SER A 15 17.74 -0.34 -49.25
C SER A 15 17.97 -1.83 -49.51
N ALA A 16 18.83 -2.48 -48.72
CA ALA A 16 19.01 -3.92 -48.73
C ALA A 16 17.78 -4.65 -48.11
N PRO A 17 17.43 -5.86 -48.57
CA PRO A 17 16.32 -6.64 -48.01
C PRO A 17 16.70 -7.26 -46.64
N PRO A 18 15.71 -7.53 -45.76
CA PRO A 18 15.96 -8.13 -44.46
C PRO A 18 16.34 -9.63 -44.55
N PRO A 19 17.12 -10.16 -43.59
CA PRO A 19 17.53 -11.57 -43.57
C PRO A 19 16.37 -12.51 -43.17
N PRO A 20 16.43 -13.80 -43.58
CA PRO A 20 15.40 -14.79 -43.29
C PRO A 20 15.41 -15.27 -41.82
N PRO A 21 14.28 -15.78 -41.32
CA PRO A 21 14.14 -16.27 -39.94
C PRO A 21 14.87 -17.61 -39.71
N PRO A 22 15.28 -17.90 -38.45
CA PRO A 22 15.97 -19.13 -38.08
C PRO A 22 15.03 -20.38 -38.08
N PRO A 23 15.58 -21.59 -38.27
CA PRO A 23 14.81 -22.83 -38.35
C PRO A 23 14.28 -23.30 -36.97
N PRO A 24 13.18 -24.08 -36.95
CA PRO A 24 12.56 -24.58 -35.72
C PRO A 24 13.37 -25.71 -35.06
N PRO A 25 13.23 -25.90 -33.72
CA PRO A 25 13.93 -26.94 -32.96
C PRO A 25 13.41 -28.35 -33.26
N PRO A 26 14.22 -29.42 -33.02
CA PRO A 26 13.84 -30.80 -33.32
C PRO A 26 12.74 -31.34 -32.41
N ALA A 27 11.86 -32.17 -32.96
CA ALA A 27 10.79 -32.85 -32.23
C ALA A 27 11.34 -33.94 -31.30
N GLU A 28 10.95 -33.90 -30.02
CA GLU A 28 11.21 -34.97 -29.05
C GLU A 28 10.23 -36.14 -29.25
N ALA A 29 10.75 -37.36 -29.12
CA ALA A 29 10.06 -38.61 -29.37
C ALA A 29 8.97 -38.89 -28.33
N GLN A 30 7.78 -39.26 -28.81
CA GLN A 30 6.72 -39.83 -27.97
C GLN A 30 7.03 -41.29 -27.62
N PRO A 31 6.85 -41.74 -26.38
CA PRO A 31 6.70 -43.15 -26.08
C PRO A 31 5.23 -43.58 -26.08
N ASP A 32 5.08 -44.81 -26.56
CA ASP A 32 3.88 -45.54 -26.94
C ASP A 32 2.95 -45.89 -25.77
N SER A 33 1.66 -45.97 -26.04
CA SER A 33 0.61 -46.34 -25.09
C SER A 33 0.34 -47.84 -25.10
N SER A 34 0.39 -48.53 -23.95
CA SER A 34 -0.58 -49.58 -23.54
C SER A 34 -0.09 -50.44 -22.37
N VAL A 35 -0.69 -50.31 -21.18
CA VAL A 35 -1.11 -51.47 -20.36
C VAL A 35 -2.24 -51.06 -19.39
N GLN A 36 -3.14 -52.01 -19.14
CA GLN A 36 -4.44 -51.90 -18.47
C GLN A 36 -4.41 -51.73 -16.94
N ALA A 37 -5.57 -51.32 -16.41
CA ALA A 37 -5.93 -50.92 -15.05
C ALA A 37 -5.83 -52.02 -13.97
N LEU A 38 -5.69 -51.57 -12.70
CA LEU A 38 -6.39 -52.09 -11.50
C LEU A 38 -6.19 -51.15 -10.28
N ASP A 39 -7.19 -51.18 -9.40
CA ASP A 39 -7.52 -50.26 -8.30
C ASP A 39 -6.44 -49.94 -7.25
N GLY A 40 -6.51 -48.73 -6.67
CA GLY A 40 -5.82 -48.40 -5.41
C GLY A 40 -5.77 -46.91 -5.08
N ALA A 41 -6.24 -46.55 -3.88
CA ALA A 41 -6.29 -45.24 -3.23
C ALA A 41 -5.21 -44.20 -3.63
N ILE A 42 -5.65 -42.96 -3.90
CA ILE A 42 -4.77 -41.81 -4.11
C ILE A 42 -4.84 -40.92 -2.87
N ASP A 43 -3.83 -41.05 -2.00
CA ASP A 43 -3.37 -39.93 -1.18
C ASP A 43 -2.67 -38.93 -2.12
N GLN A 44 -3.27 -37.75 -2.30
CA GLN A 44 -2.60 -36.66 -3.00
C GLN A 44 -1.66 -35.96 -2.04
N ASP A 45 -0.45 -36.50 -1.92
CA ASP A 45 0.71 -35.78 -1.42
C ASP A 45 1.17 -34.81 -2.53
N THR A 46 0.51 -33.66 -2.63
CA THR A 46 1.01 -32.56 -3.46
C THR A 46 2.25 -32.00 -2.77
N ALA A 47 3.42 -32.47 -3.21
CA ALA A 47 4.70 -31.86 -2.94
C ALA A 47 4.65 -30.37 -3.31
N GLN A 48 4.42 -29.53 -2.30
CA GLN A 48 4.57 -28.09 -2.42
C GLN A 48 6.04 -27.82 -2.75
N GLN A 49 6.29 -27.25 -3.92
CA GLN A 49 7.56 -26.58 -4.19
C GLN A 49 7.82 -25.58 -3.04
N PRO A 50 9.05 -25.50 -2.51
CA PRO A 50 9.34 -24.57 -1.44
C PRO A 50 9.12 -23.16 -1.99
N LYS A 51 8.03 -22.50 -1.55
CA LYS A 51 7.93 -21.04 -1.60
C LYS A 51 9.21 -20.56 -0.94
N GLY A 52 10.07 -19.85 -1.69
CA GLY A 52 11.19 -19.13 -1.07
C GLY A 52 10.61 -18.35 0.10
N GLU A 53 11.14 -18.56 1.31
CA GLU A 53 10.60 -17.97 2.54
C GLU A 53 10.49 -16.45 2.34
N GLU A 54 9.27 -15.96 2.09
CA GLU A 54 9.01 -14.54 2.09
C GLU A 54 9.32 -14.05 3.50
N SER A 55 10.32 -13.18 3.61
CA SER A 55 10.73 -12.61 4.89
C SER A 55 9.53 -11.95 5.57
N PHE A 56 9.36 -12.20 6.88
CA PHE A 56 8.33 -11.57 7.70
C PHE A 56 8.27 -10.05 7.51
N LYS A 57 7.05 -9.49 7.46
CA LYS A 57 6.81 -8.05 7.31
C LYS A 57 5.76 -7.58 8.32
N LEU A 58 6.05 -6.46 8.98
CA LEU A 58 5.04 -5.70 9.69
C LEU A 58 3.97 -5.17 8.73
N ARG A 59 2.73 -5.10 9.22
CA ARG A 59 1.58 -4.55 8.51
C ARG A 59 1.35 -3.11 8.96
N PHE A 60 1.15 -2.21 8.01
CA PHE A 60 1.04 -0.78 8.25
C PHE A 60 -0.34 -0.22 7.89
N CYS A 61 -0.74 0.82 8.61
CA CYS A 61 -1.91 1.63 8.30
C CYS A 61 -1.55 3.11 8.34
N THR A 62 -1.84 3.86 7.29
CA THR A 62 -1.59 5.32 7.25
C THR A 62 -2.91 6.11 7.29
N VAL A 63 -2.97 7.18 8.09
CA VAL A 63 -4.23 7.89 8.36
C VAL A 63 -4.06 9.42 8.28
N CYS A 64 -4.90 10.08 7.49
CA CYS A 64 -5.01 11.55 7.48
C CYS A 64 -6.47 12.00 7.53
N ALA A 65 -6.78 13.28 7.29
CA ALA A 65 -8.17 13.75 7.35
C ALA A 65 -9.04 13.21 6.21
N SER A 66 -8.61 13.39 4.95
CA SER A 66 -9.42 13.13 3.75
C SER A 66 -9.02 11.88 2.96
N ASN A 67 -8.04 11.12 3.45
CA ASN A 67 -7.42 9.99 2.74
C ASN A 67 -7.04 10.34 1.29
N ASN A 68 -6.31 11.43 1.07
CA ASN A 68 -6.03 11.92 -0.29
C ASN A 68 -4.58 12.29 -0.52
N ASN A 69 -3.99 13.10 0.36
CA ASN A 69 -2.64 13.61 0.16
C ASN A 69 -1.61 12.81 0.98
N ARG A 70 -1.47 13.16 2.27
CA ARG A 70 -0.44 12.64 3.20
C ARG A 70 -0.48 11.12 3.40
N SER A 71 -1.64 10.56 3.80
CA SER A 71 -1.78 9.10 4.01
C SER A 71 -1.54 8.30 2.73
N MET A 72 -2.00 8.79 1.59
CA MET A 72 -1.87 8.12 0.29
C MET A 72 -0.46 8.21 -0.27
N GLU A 73 0.28 9.30 -0.01
CA GLU A 73 1.70 9.36 -0.33
C GLU A 73 2.48 8.36 0.53
N ALA A 74 2.25 8.31 1.84
CA ALA A 74 2.87 7.31 2.71
C ALA A 74 2.50 5.88 2.30
N HIS A 75 1.24 5.64 1.93
CA HIS A 75 0.79 4.34 1.40
C HIS A 75 1.61 3.94 0.17
N LEU A 76 1.72 4.83 -0.82
CA LEU A 76 2.51 4.59 -2.02
C LEU A 76 3.96 4.23 -1.70
N ARG A 77 4.57 4.93 -0.74
CA ARG A 77 5.97 4.70 -0.34
C ARG A 77 6.15 3.35 0.33
N LEU A 78 5.27 2.98 1.25
CA LEU A 78 5.33 1.71 1.97
C LEU A 78 5.07 0.52 1.04
N ALA A 79 3.96 0.57 0.31
CA ALA A 79 3.54 -0.53 -0.57
C ALA A 79 4.39 -0.65 -1.84
N GLY A 80 4.90 0.47 -2.36
CA GLY A 80 5.78 0.53 -3.52
C GLY A 80 7.28 0.40 -3.20
N SER A 81 7.65 0.23 -1.92
CA SER A 81 9.04 0.01 -1.51
C SER A 81 9.60 -1.31 -2.03
N ASN A 82 10.91 -1.50 -1.93
CA ASN A 82 11.55 -2.79 -2.22
C ASN A 82 11.02 -3.91 -1.31
N GLN A 83 10.66 -3.57 -0.07
CA GLN A 83 10.09 -4.51 0.89
C GLN A 83 8.62 -4.83 0.60
N LYS A 84 7.90 -3.94 -0.10
CA LYS A 84 6.47 -4.06 -0.42
C LYS A 84 5.65 -4.36 0.83
N TYR A 85 5.66 -3.44 1.78
CA TYR A 85 4.96 -3.63 3.05
C TYR A 85 3.45 -3.78 2.85
N PRO A 86 2.80 -4.75 3.51
CA PRO A 86 1.34 -4.79 3.59
C PRO A 86 0.83 -3.47 4.19
N THR A 87 0.03 -2.73 3.43
CA THR A 87 -0.34 -1.35 3.77
C THR A 87 -1.80 -1.08 3.44
N ILE A 88 -2.51 -0.50 4.41
CA ILE A 88 -3.86 0.07 4.22
C ILE A 88 -3.85 1.55 4.59
N SER A 89 -4.86 2.32 4.16
CA SER A 89 -4.90 3.75 4.48
C SER A 89 -6.31 4.31 4.64
N PHE A 90 -6.48 5.28 5.55
CA PHE A 90 -7.78 5.82 5.92
C PHE A 90 -7.82 7.35 6.09
N GLY A 91 -9.05 7.85 6.17
CA GLY A 91 -9.43 9.21 6.52
C GLY A 91 -10.19 9.24 7.83
N THR A 92 -9.95 10.21 8.71
CA THR A 92 -10.74 10.37 9.96
C THR A 92 -11.88 11.37 9.81
N GLY A 93 -11.88 12.18 8.75
CA GLY A 93 -12.87 13.21 8.50
C GLY A 93 -14.29 12.64 8.36
N SER A 94 -15.29 13.51 8.51
CA SER A 94 -16.68 13.15 8.19
C SER A 94 -16.91 13.04 6.68
N LEU A 95 -16.21 13.87 5.90
CA LEU A 95 -16.29 13.95 4.44
C LEU A 95 -14.90 14.15 3.87
N VAL A 96 -14.71 13.71 2.63
CA VAL A 96 -13.51 13.98 1.84
C VAL A 96 -13.61 15.41 1.33
N ARG A 97 -12.57 16.23 1.56
CA ARG A 97 -12.53 17.62 1.11
C ARG A 97 -11.30 17.85 0.23
N LEU A 98 -11.52 18.37 -0.97
CA LEU A 98 -10.48 18.81 -1.89
C LEU A 98 -10.62 20.32 -2.16
N PRO A 99 -9.51 21.06 -2.33
CA PRO A 99 -9.58 22.46 -2.73
C PRO A 99 -10.39 22.64 -4.03
N GLY A 100 -11.16 23.72 -4.10
CA GLY A 100 -11.90 24.11 -5.32
C GLY A 100 -11.48 25.48 -5.83
N PRO A 101 -12.31 26.16 -6.62
CA PRO A 101 -11.98 27.47 -7.22
C PRO A 101 -11.71 28.57 -6.19
N SER A 102 -12.24 28.45 -4.97
CA SER A 102 -11.99 29.37 -3.87
C SER A 102 -12.01 28.63 -2.53
N ILE A 103 -11.50 29.28 -1.48
CA ILE A 103 -11.49 28.73 -0.11
C ILE A 103 -12.90 28.40 0.41
N THR A 104 -13.93 29.08 -0.08
CA THR A 104 -15.33 28.88 0.32
C THR A 104 -16.07 27.87 -0.54
N GLN A 105 -15.45 27.37 -1.61
CA GLN A 105 -16.05 26.43 -2.56
C GLN A 105 -15.21 25.16 -2.70
N PRO A 106 -15.04 24.36 -1.62
CA PRO A 106 -14.33 23.07 -1.72
C PRO A 106 -15.16 22.05 -2.51
N ASN A 107 -14.47 21.07 -3.09
CA ASN A 107 -15.12 19.87 -3.62
C ASN A 107 -15.25 18.85 -2.47
N ILE A 108 -16.46 18.32 -2.28
CA ILE A 108 -16.80 17.49 -1.12
C ILE A 108 -17.35 16.16 -1.61
N TYR A 109 -16.81 15.06 -1.08
CA TYR A 109 -17.23 13.70 -1.43
C TYR A 109 -17.48 12.87 -0.19
N ASN A 110 -18.29 11.83 -0.36
CA ASN A 110 -18.50 10.85 0.70
C ASN A 110 -17.34 9.85 0.70
N PHE A 111 -16.81 9.56 1.88
CA PHE A 111 -15.99 8.37 2.07
C PHE A 111 -16.78 7.14 1.66
N ASN A 112 -16.08 6.08 1.29
CA ASN A 112 -16.65 4.76 1.07
C ASN A 112 -17.59 4.64 -0.15
N ASN A 113 -18.13 5.73 -0.70
CA ASN A 113 -19.13 5.69 -1.77
C ASN A 113 -18.66 6.34 -3.08
N THR A 114 -17.57 7.11 -3.05
CA THR A 114 -17.03 7.78 -4.24
C THR A 114 -15.63 7.26 -4.54
N SER A 115 -15.39 6.77 -5.76
CA SER A 115 -14.06 6.33 -6.20
C SER A 115 -13.14 7.50 -6.55
N TYR A 116 -11.82 7.33 -6.47
CA TYR A 116 -10.88 8.36 -6.94
C TYR A 116 -11.01 8.59 -8.45
N ASP A 117 -11.35 7.56 -9.23
CA ASP A 117 -11.57 7.71 -10.67
C ASP A 117 -12.80 8.57 -10.97
N SER A 118 -13.89 8.41 -10.21
CA SER A 118 -15.06 9.28 -10.31
C SER A 118 -14.73 10.72 -9.96
N MET A 119 -13.98 10.95 -8.87
CA MET A 119 -13.51 12.29 -8.49
C MET A 119 -12.64 12.91 -9.59
N TYR A 120 -11.71 12.13 -10.17
CA TYR A 120 -10.82 12.59 -11.25
C TYR A 120 -11.63 13.06 -12.46
N ARG A 121 -12.55 12.22 -12.96
CA ARG A 121 -13.34 12.52 -14.15
C ARG A 121 -14.26 13.73 -13.93
N GLU A 122 -14.88 13.83 -12.77
CA GLU A 122 -15.72 14.98 -12.41
C GLU A 122 -14.91 16.28 -12.45
N LEU A 123 -13.78 16.32 -11.75
CA LEU A 123 -12.95 17.53 -11.66
C LEU A 123 -12.31 17.88 -13.01
N GLU A 124 -11.88 16.87 -13.78
CA GLU A 124 -11.39 17.08 -15.15
C GLU A 124 -12.45 17.71 -16.03
N SER A 125 -13.69 17.21 -15.99
CA SER A 125 -14.79 17.78 -16.77
C SER A 125 -15.18 19.20 -16.32
N LYS A 126 -15.00 19.50 -15.02
CA LYS A 126 -15.40 20.78 -14.41
C LYS A 126 -14.43 21.92 -14.72
N ASP A 127 -13.13 21.71 -14.50
CA ASP A 127 -12.07 22.65 -14.90
C ASP A 127 -10.69 21.96 -14.88
N ALA A 128 -10.37 21.24 -15.95
CA ALA A 128 -9.08 20.53 -16.05
C ALA A 128 -7.86 21.45 -15.89
N ARG A 129 -7.95 22.73 -16.28
CA ARG A 129 -6.82 23.67 -16.19
C ARG A 129 -6.54 24.02 -14.73
N LEU A 130 -7.58 24.36 -13.97
CA LEU A 130 -7.48 24.65 -12.54
C LEU A 130 -6.94 23.44 -11.77
N TYR A 131 -7.54 22.27 -11.95
CA TYR A 131 -7.21 21.10 -11.15
C TYR A 131 -5.90 20.41 -11.55
N ARG A 132 -5.38 20.68 -12.75
CA ARG A 132 -3.97 20.36 -13.08
C ARG A 132 -3.01 21.34 -12.41
N ALA A 133 -3.30 22.64 -12.48
CA ALA A 133 -2.42 23.68 -11.96
C ALA A 133 -2.24 23.62 -10.43
N ASN A 134 -3.29 23.27 -9.68
CA ASN A 134 -3.22 23.09 -8.22
C ASN A 134 -2.81 21.67 -7.77
N GLY A 135 -2.48 20.79 -8.72
CA GLY A 135 -1.98 19.45 -8.43
C GLY A 135 -3.02 18.43 -7.96
N ILE A 136 -4.33 18.73 -8.00
CA ILE A 136 -5.37 17.78 -7.59
C ILE A 136 -5.53 16.63 -8.58
N LEU A 137 -5.57 16.91 -9.89
CA LEU A 137 -5.71 15.84 -10.90
C LEU A 137 -4.52 14.86 -10.87
N PRO A 138 -3.25 15.32 -10.84
CA PRO A 138 -2.11 14.41 -10.63
C PRO A 138 -2.20 13.59 -9.34
N MET A 139 -2.66 14.20 -8.23
CA MET A 139 -2.84 13.50 -6.96
C MET A 139 -3.92 12.42 -7.05
N LEU A 140 -5.06 12.72 -7.65
CA LEU A 140 -6.15 11.76 -7.85
C LEU A 140 -5.75 10.63 -8.81
N ASP A 141 -4.96 10.95 -9.84
CA ASP A 141 -4.40 9.97 -10.76
C ASP A 141 -3.45 8.99 -10.04
N ARG A 142 -2.59 9.50 -9.16
CA ARG A 142 -1.80 8.67 -8.25
C ARG A 142 -2.71 7.78 -7.40
N ASN A 143 -3.73 8.36 -6.76
CA ASN A 143 -4.58 7.65 -5.80
C ASN A 143 -5.39 6.51 -6.44
N ARG A 144 -5.97 6.73 -7.63
CA ARG A 144 -6.74 5.68 -8.34
C ARG A 144 -5.88 4.51 -8.82
N ASN A 145 -4.56 4.70 -8.94
CA ASN A 145 -3.59 3.64 -9.24
C ASN A 145 -3.07 2.92 -7.98
N ILE A 146 -3.44 3.38 -6.78
CA ILE A 146 -3.11 2.74 -5.50
C ILE A 146 -4.30 1.93 -5.00
N LYS A 147 -5.48 2.53 -4.94
CA LYS A 147 -6.72 1.87 -4.48
C LYS A 147 -7.97 2.52 -5.05
N TRP A 148 -9.13 1.87 -4.90
CA TRP A 148 -10.38 2.33 -5.50
C TRP A 148 -10.83 3.75 -5.08
N GLY A 149 -10.80 4.06 -3.79
CA GLY A 149 -11.37 5.28 -3.26
C GLY A 149 -10.98 5.55 -1.80
N PRO A 150 -11.27 6.76 -1.29
CA PRO A 150 -10.99 7.11 0.08
C PRO A 150 -11.91 6.35 1.04
N GLU A 151 -11.29 5.75 2.04
CA GLU A 151 -11.95 4.98 3.08
C GLU A 151 -11.85 5.69 4.42
N ARG A 152 -12.90 5.54 5.24
CA ARG A 152 -13.00 6.16 6.55
C ARG A 152 -12.56 5.20 7.66
N TRP A 153 -11.73 5.69 8.57
CA TRP A 153 -11.17 4.91 9.69
C TRP A 153 -12.26 4.31 10.58
N GLN A 154 -13.20 5.15 11.02
CA GLN A 154 -14.25 4.75 11.96
C GLN A 154 -15.20 3.69 11.36
N ASP A 155 -15.26 3.62 10.03
CA ASP A 155 -16.12 2.65 9.33
C ASP A 155 -15.40 1.31 9.08
N TRP A 156 -14.08 1.24 9.30
CA TRP A 156 -13.32 0.01 9.18
C TRP A 156 -13.65 -0.94 10.33
N ARG A 157 -14.07 -2.15 9.98
CA ARG A 157 -14.30 -3.25 10.93
C ARG A 157 -12.99 -4.01 11.14
N ILE A 158 -12.30 -3.69 12.23
CA ILE A 158 -11.04 -4.35 12.60
C ILE A 158 -11.28 -5.86 12.77
N GLY A 159 -10.34 -6.67 12.31
CA GLY A 159 -10.43 -8.13 12.22
C GLY A 159 -11.15 -8.66 10.98
N TYR A 160 -11.77 -7.80 10.16
CA TYR A 160 -12.32 -8.22 8.87
C TYR A 160 -11.28 -8.06 7.76
N PRO A 161 -11.08 -9.09 6.91
CA PRO A 161 -10.08 -9.06 5.85
C PRO A 161 -10.20 -7.81 4.96
N ARG A 162 -9.07 -7.17 4.66
CA ARG A 162 -9.01 -6.07 3.67
C ARG A 162 -8.67 -6.55 2.25
N VAL A 163 -8.93 -7.82 1.98
CA VAL A 163 -8.84 -8.43 0.65
C VAL A 163 -10.22 -8.90 0.17
N GLY A 164 -10.39 -9.03 -1.14
CA GLY A 164 -11.63 -9.55 -1.73
C GLY A 164 -12.71 -8.49 -1.94
N LYS A 165 -13.97 -8.92 -2.02
CA LYS A 165 -15.09 -8.01 -2.30
C LYS A 165 -15.38 -7.14 -1.09
N ARG A 166 -15.57 -5.85 -1.34
CA ARG A 166 -15.98 -4.89 -0.32
C ARG A 166 -17.30 -5.24 0.37
N TYR A 167 -18.26 -5.68 -0.43
CA TYR A 167 -19.57 -6.10 0.03
C TYR A 167 -19.83 -7.52 -0.47
N ALA A 168 -20.32 -8.39 0.41
CA ALA A 168 -20.63 -9.79 0.07
C ALA A 168 -21.54 -9.90 -1.17
N ASN A 169 -22.47 -8.95 -1.33
CA ASN A 169 -23.44 -8.92 -2.41
C ASN A 169 -23.19 -7.85 -3.48
N ALA A 170 -22.03 -7.17 -3.45
CA ALA A 170 -21.65 -6.12 -4.41
C ALA A 170 -22.85 -5.27 -4.87
N PRO A 171 -23.44 -4.44 -3.98
CA PRO A 171 -24.68 -3.71 -4.26
C PRO A 171 -24.57 -2.79 -5.48
N ILE A 172 -23.35 -2.50 -5.96
CA ILE A 172 -23.09 -1.72 -7.16
C ILE A 172 -22.44 -2.62 -8.21
N PRO A 173 -23.00 -2.72 -9.43
CA PRO A 173 -22.34 -3.38 -10.56
C PRO A 173 -20.94 -2.78 -10.78
N GLY A 174 -19.90 -3.62 -10.76
CA GLY A 174 -18.50 -3.15 -10.86
C GLY A 174 -17.87 -2.73 -9.53
N ASP A 175 -18.45 -3.13 -8.39
CA ASP A 175 -17.85 -2.90 -7.07
C ASP A 175 -16.39 -3.39 -7.01
N PRO A 176 -15.50 -2.60 -6.38
CA PRO A 176 -14.09 -2.94 -6.31
C PRO A 176 -13.85 -4.22 -5.53
N VAL A 177 -12.91 -5.01 -6.06
CA VAL A 177 -12.28 -6.11 -5.34
C VAL A 177 -10.95 -5.60 -4.83
N TYR A 178 -10.80 -5.55 -3.51
CA TYR A 178 -9.63 -5.00 -2.82
C TYR A 178 -8.34 -5.79 -3.04
N THR A 179 -8.40 -6.94 -3.73
CA THR A 179 -7.20 -7.71 -4.10
C THR A 179 -6.25 -6.97 -5.03
N ASN A 180 -6.74 -5.94 -5.72
CA ASN A 180 -5.95 -5.17 -6.67
C ASN A 180 -5.38 -3.87 -6.07
N ASP A 181 -5.72 -3.56 -4.82
CA ASP A 181 -5.14 -2.42 -4.12
C ASP A 181 -3.65 -2.71 -3.86
N MET A 182 -2.81 -1.70 -4.12
CA MET A 182 -1.38 -1.79 -3.83
C MET A 182 -1.19 -2.05 -2.33
N GLY A 183 -0.35 -3.02 -1.95
CA GLY A 183 -0.13 -3.34 -0.53
C GLY A 183 -1.23 -4.15 0.16
N ALA A 184 -2.26 -4.62 -0.55
CA ALA A 184 -3.32 -5.43 0.05
C ALA A 184 -2.88 -6.84 0.48
N GLN A 185 -1.89 -7.43 -0.20
CA GLN A 185 -1.35 -8.75 0.15
C GLN A 185 -0.71 -8.69 1.55
N GLY A 186 -1.09 -9.60 2.44
CA GLY A 186 -0.67 -9.61 3.84
C GLY A 186 -1.64 -8.91 4.81
N THR A 187 -2.75 -8.37 4.31
CA THR A 187 -3.79 -7.68 5.12
C THR A 187 -5.04 -8.55 5.36
N GLU A 188 -4.93 -9.86 5.10
CA GLU A 188 -6.03 -10.82 5.18
C GLU A 188 -6.58 -10.98 6.60
N SER A 189 -5.76 -10.72 7.63
CA SER A 189 -6.18 -10.79 9.02
C SER A 189 -7.10 -9.64 9.44
N GLY A 190 -7.21 -8.58 8.64
CA GLY A 190 -7.97 -7.39 9.02
C GLY A 190 -7.37 -6.62 10.19
N THR A 191 -6.09 -6.83 10.48
CA THR A 191 -5.35 -6.17 11.56
C THR A 191 -4.00 -5.69 11.04
N VAL A 192 -3.46 -4.66 11.68
CA VAL A 192 -2.12 -4.14 11.40
C VAL A 192 -1.24 -4.23 12.64
N ASP A 193 0.05 -3.99 12.47
CA ASP A 193 1.01 -3.92 13.57
C ASP A 193 1.27 -2.46 13.96
N ILE A 194 1.27 -1.56 12.96
CA ILE A 194 1.62 -0.14 13.10
C ILE A 194 0.54 0.73 12.44
N VAL A 195 0.08 1.76 13.14
CA VAL A 195 -0.76 2.84 12.61
C VAL A 195 0.03 4.15 12.63
N ILE A 196 0.02 4.90 11.54
CA ILE A 196 0.72 6.18 11.42
C ILE A 196 -0.28 7.26 11.01
N THR A 197 -0.55 8.22 11.89
CA THR A 197 -1.37 9.40 11.61
C THR A 197 -0.50 10.56 11.13
N CYS A 198 -1.06 11.42 10.28
CA CYS A 198 -0.31 12.52 9.65
C CYS A 198 -0.52 13.91 10.28
N GLU A 199 -1.28 14.01 11.38
CA GLU A 199 -1.54 15.24 12.14
C GLU A 199 -2.27 14.91 13.45
N ASP A 200 -2.15 15.80 14.44
CA ASP A 200 -2.68 15.62 15.80
C ASP A 200 -4.18 15.33 15.84
N ARG A 201 -4.98 16.00 15.00
CA ARG A 201 -6.41 15.75 14.96
C ARG A 201 -6.75 14.33 14.48
N CYS A 202 -5.93 13.79 13.59
CA CYS A 202 -6.09 12.41 13.14
C CYS A 202 -5.63 11.43 14.21
N TRP A 203 -4.55 11.76 14.92
CA TRP A 203 -4.07 11.00 16.08
C TRP A 203 -5.16 10.86 17.14
N GLU A 204 -5.73 11.97 17.61
CA GLU A 204 -6.82 11.97 18.60
C GLU A 204 -7.99 11.12 18.13
N ALA A 205 -8.45 11.34 16.88
CA ALA A 205 -9.57 10.59 16.33
C ALA A 205 -9.31 9.08 16.22
N VAL A 206 -8.07 8.66 15.95
CA VAL A 206 -7.70 7.24 15.92
C VAL A 206 -7.64 6.65 17.32
N VAL A 207 -6.96 7.32 18.25
CA VAL A 207 -6.77 6.83 19.63
C VAL A 207 -8.11 6.77 20.37
N ASP A 208 -8.94 7.80 20.24
CA ASP A 208 -10.29 7.84 20.85
C ASP A 208 -11.19 6.74 20.28
N ASP A 209 -11.16 6.53 18.95
CA ASP A 209 -11.94 5.49 18.31
C ASP A 209 -11.49 4.10 18.78
N LEU A 210 -10.18 3.83 18.86
CA LEU A 210 -9.66 2.57 19.41
C LEU A 210 -10.09 2.34 20.85
N LEU A 211 -9.98 3.36 21.70
CA LEU A 211 -10.44 3.28 23.09
C LEU A 211 -11.95 2.99 23.17
N SER A 212 -12.75 3.65 22.33
CA SER A 212 -14.21 3.49 22.31
C SER A 212 -14.68 2.10 21.86
N ARG A 213 -13.87 1.40 21.06
CA ARG A 213 -14.17 0.03 20.59
C ARG A 213 -14.01 -1.03 21.68
N GLY A 214 -13.29 -0.73 22.76
CA GLY A 214 -13.14 -1.63 23.90
C GLY A 214 -12.23 -2.84 23.66
N SER A 215 -11.33 -2.76 22.67
CA SER A 215 -10.28 -3.76 22.40
C SER A 215 -10.76 -5.21 22.23
N PRO A 216 -11.75 -5.49 21.36
CA PRO A 216 -12.35 -6.82 21.23
C PRO A 216 -11.38 -7.93 20.81
N LEU A 217 -10.27 -7.60 20.13
CA LEU A 217 -9.27 -8.59 19.73
C LEU A 217 -8.15 -8.76 20.77
N ASN A 218 -8.06 -7.83 21.73
CA ASN A 218 -6.99 -7.72 22.72
C ASN A 218 -5.60 -7.82 22.06
N ARG A 219 -5.45 -7.22 20.88
CA ARG A 219 -4.21 -7.27 20.09
C ARG A 219 -3.52 -5.90 20.16
N PRO A 220 -2.26 -5.81 20.60
CA PRO A 220 -1.54 -4.54 20.64
C PRO A 220 -1.30 -3.99 19.23
N VAL A 221 -1.32 -2.66 19.12
CA VAL A 221 -0.97 -1.90 17.91
C VAL A 221 -0.22 -0.64 18.32
N HIS A 222 0.93 -0.39 17.70
CA HIS A 222 1.64 0.87 17.92
C HIS A 222 1.01 1.95 17.06
N VAL A 223 0.67 3.07 17.67
CA VAL A 223 0.18 4.24 16.96
C VAL A 223 1.27 5.29 17.02
N PHE A 224 1.64 5.83 15.86
CA PHE A 224 2.53 6.97 15.70
C PHE A 224 1.76 8.15 15.10
N ASN A 225 2.03 9.36 15.56
CA ASN A 225 1.70 10.57 14.82
C ASN A 225 2.98 11.09 14.22
N VAL A 226 2.96 11.49 12.95
CA VAL A 226 4.03 12.26 12.32
C VAL A 226 3.36 13.51 11.77
N ASP A 227 3.63 14.67 12.36
CA ASP A 227 2.95 15.90 11.96
C ASP A 227 3.45 16.37 10.59
N ILE A 228 2.62 16.18 9.57
CA ILE A 228 2.91 16.50 8.18
C ILE A 228 1.94 17.58 7.73
N LYS A 229 2.48 18.72 7.29
CA LYS A 229 1.66 19.81 6.73
C LYS A 229 0.93 19.34 5.47
N ASP A 230 -0.30 19.79 5.30
CA ASP A 230 -1.15 19.32 4.20
C ASP A 230 -0.90 20.04 2.87
N ASN A 231 0.27 19.77 2.28
CA ASN A 231 0.62 20.16 0.92
C ASN A 231 1.42 19.04 0.24
N HIS A 232 1.65 19.14 -1.07
CA HIS A 232 2.29 18.07 -1.83
C HIS A 232 3.75 17.86 -1.46
N GLU A 233 4.51 18.93 -1.22
CA GLU A 233 5.95 18.87 -0.93
C GLU A 233 6.20 18.18 0.42
N GLU A 234 5.48 18.60 1.45
CA GLU A 234 5.59 18.05 2.80
C GLU A 234 5.08 16.61 2.86
N ALA A 235 4.03 16.27 2.09
CA ALA A 235 3.58 14.88 1.97
C ALA A 235 4.66 13.97 1.35
N LEU A 236 5.40 14.45 0.34
CA LEU A 236 6.50 13.70 -0.27
C LEU A 236 7.66 13.48 0.71
N VAL A 237 8.01 14.49 1.50
CA VAL A 237 9.06 14.40 2.53
C VAL A 237 8.60 13.45 3.65
N GLY A 238 7.41 13.67 4.20
CA GLY A 238 6.83 12.84 5.25
C GLY A 238 6.65 11.38 4.84
N GLY A 239 6.25 11.11 3.60
CA GLY A 239 6.15 9.75 3.08
C GLY A 239 7.50 9.01 3.03
N ARG A 240 8.60 9.71 2.73
CA ARG A 240 9.95 9.12 2.79
C ARG A 240 10.39 8.86 4.22
N ALA A 241 10.15 9.82 5.11
CA ALA A 241 10.48 9.70 6.52
C ALA A 241 9.71 8.54 7.18
N ILE A 242 8.43 8.37 6.84
CA ILE A 242 7.60 7.23 7.28
C ILE A 242 8.15 5.89 6.78
N LEU A 243 8.59 5.81 5.52
CA LEU A 243 9.20 4.58 4.99
C LEU A 243 10.48 4.22 5.76
N GLU A 244 11.32 5.21 6.07
CA GLU A 244 12.52 4.99 6.87
C GLU A 244 12.19 4.45 8.28
N LEU A 245 11.20 5.04 8.95
CA LEU A 245 10.73 4.53 10.24
C LEU A 245 10.20 3.09 10.12
N ALA A 246 9.45 2.80 9.07
CA ALA A 246 8.91 1.46 8.80
C ALA A 246 10.01 0.43 8.57
N ASP A 247 11.08 0.79 7.85
CA ASP A 247 12.25 -0.07 7.62
C ASP A 247 12.95 -0.41 8.94
N GLU A 248 13.16 0.57 9.81
CA GLU A 248 13.81 0.35 11.12
C GLU A 248 12.95 -0.49 12.07
N LEU A 249 11.65 -0.21 12.13
CA LEU A 249 10.69 -1.00 12.91
C LEU A 249 10.65 -2.45 12.39
N ASN A 250 10.59 -2.64 11.07
CA ASN A 250 10.52 -3.98 10.50
C ASN A 250 11.81 -4.78 10.71
N ALA A 251 12.98 -4.14 10.59
CA ALA A 251 14.26 -4.78 10.89
C ALA A 251 14.31 -5.26 12.35
N ALA A 252 13.90 -4.40 13.29
CA ALA A 252 13.81 -4.78 14.71
C ALA A 252 12.83 -5.94 14.94
N ALA A 253 11.67 -5.92 14.29
CA ALA A 253 10.69 -7.00 14.40
C ALA A 253 11.21 -8.32 13.82
N GLN A 254 11.94 -8.29 12.70
CA GLN A 254 12.55 -9.48 12.11
C GLN A 254 13.61 -10.09 13.03
N ASP A 255 14.45 -9.26 13.64
CA ASP A 255 15.46 -9.71 14.60
C ASP A 255 14.81 -10.38 15.83
N GLU A 256 13.81 -9.73 16.43
CA GLU A 256 13.11 -10.26 17.61
C GLU A 256 12.31 -11.52 17.28
N ARG A 257 11.68 -11.57 16.09
CA ARG A 257 11.01 -12.77 15.59
C ARG A 257 11.97 -13.94 15.45
N ARG A 258 13.19 -13.72 14.95
CA ARG A 258 14.23 -14.75 14.84
C ARG A 258 14.65 -15.25 16.22
N ILE A 259 14.92 -14.34 17.16
CA ILE A 259 15.26 -14.69 18.56
C ILE A 259 14.12 -15.48 19.22
N HIS A 260 12.86 -15.10 18.96
CA HIS A 260 11.69 -15.81 19.47
C HIS A 260 11.58 -17.23 18.88
N ALA A 261 11.81 -17.37 17.57
CA ALA A 261 11.83 -18.66 16.89
C ALA A 261 12.93 -19.58 17.45
N GLU A 262 14.13 -19.05 17.68
CA GLU A 262 15.25 -19.80 18.27
C GLU A 262 14.94 -20.29 19.70
N LYS A 263 14.20 -19.50 20.49
CA LYS A 263 13.84 -19.85 21.87
C LYS A 263 12.67 -20.83 21.97
N THR A 264 11.68 -20.72 21.08
CA THR A 264 10.39 -21.44 21.21
C THR A 264 10.15 -22.50 20.15
N GLY A 265 10.93 -22.50 19.07
CA GLY A 265 10.75 -23.38 17.92
C GLY A 265 9.57 -23.02 17.01
N SER A 266 8.87 -21.91 17.26
CA SER A 266 7.75 -21.42 16.43
C SER A 266 7.74 -19.88 16.39
N THR A 267 7.14 -19.32 15.35
CA THR A 267 6.90 -17.88 15.19
C THR A 267 5.44 -17.49 15.37
N ASP A 268 4.54 -18.47 15.55
CA ASP A 268 3.10 -18.25 15.46
C ASP A 268 2.62 -17.19 16.46
N SER A 269 3.07 -17.29 17.71
CA SER A 269 2.68 -16.34 18.75
C SER A 269 3.16 -14.91 18.48
N PHE A 270 4.35 -14.78 17.89
CA PHE A 270 4.91 -13.48 17.49
C PHE A 270 4.09 -12.89 16.32
N ASP A 271 3.76 -13.71 15.32
CA ASP A 271 3.02 -13.29 14.13
C ASP A 271 1.57 -12.91 14.50
N SER A 272 0.96 -13.65 15.43
CA SER A 272 -0.35 -13.35 16.01
C SER A 272 -0.33 -12.29 17.11
N ALA A 273 0.84 -11.74 17.47
CA ALA A 273 1.02 -10.73 18.53
C ALA A 273 0.29 -11.09 19.84
N THR A 274 0.39 -12.35 20.25
CA THR A 274 -0.33 -12.86 21.43
C THR A 274 0.56 -12.87 22.66
N GLY A 275 0.03 -12.43 23.80
CA GLY A 275 0.73 -12.41 25.08
C GLY A 275 2.03 -11.59 25.02
N SER A 276 3.06 -12.06 25.71
CA SER A 276 4.38 -11.41 25.80
C SER A 276 5.34 -11.74 24.65
N SER A 277 4.83 -12.29 23.54
CA SER A 277 5.68 -12.76 22.44
C SER A 277 6.42 -11.64 21.69
N ARG A 278 5.98 -10.39 21.84
CA ARG A 278 6.58 -9.21 21.19
C ARG A 278 7.30 -8.28 22.15
N ASP A 279 7.42 -8.61 23.43
CA ASP A 279 8.01 -7.72 24.46
C ASP A 279 9.39 -7.16 24.04
N GLY A 280 10.23 -7.98 23.39
CA GLY A 280 11.53 -7.53 22.87
C GLY A 280 11.42 -6.49 21.75
N PHE A 281 10.48 -6.66 20.83
CA PHE A 281 10.19 -5.68 19.78
C PHE A 281 9.59 -4.41 20.38
N ASP A 282 8.57 -4.57 21.22
CA ASP A 282 7.82 -3.47 21.85
C ASP A 282 8.75 -2.58 22.69
N ALA A 283 9.73 -3.18 23.39
CA ALA A 283 10.74 -2.44 24.16
C ALA A 283 11.70 -1.60 23.30
N ARG A 284 11.93 -1.99 22.03
CA ARG A 284 12.80 -1.27 21.09
C ARG A 284 12.08 -0.12 20.38
N VAL A 285 10.75 -0.15 20.29
CA VAL A 285 9.97 0.84 19.54
C VAL A 285 10.23 2.30 19.98
N PRO A 286 10.23 2.66 21.28
CA PRO A 286 10.50 4.04 21.69
C PRO A 286 11.92 4.51 21.36
N ILE A 287 12.89 3.58 21.36
CA ILE A 287 14.30 3.89 21.05
C ILE A 287 14.43 4.20 19.55
N ILE A 288 13.85 3.34 18.70
CA ILE A 288 13.81 3.54 17.25
C ILE A 288 13.16 4.88 16.91
N LEU A 289 12.04 5.21 17.55
CA LEU A 289 11.38 6.50 17.34
C LEU A 289 12.27 7.68 17.74
N GLY A 290 13.00 7.57 18.86
CA GLY A 290 13.93 8.61 19.30
C GLY A 290 15.05 8.85 18.29
N GLU A 291 15.71 7.79 17.82
CA GLU A 291 16.76 7.86 16.81
C GLU A 291 16.24 8.41 15.47
N TRP A 292 15.03 8.00 15.08
CA TRP A 292 14.37 8.53 13.89
C TRP A 292 14.06 10.03 14.03
N GLN A 293 13.59 10.48 15.20
CA GLN A 293 13.24 11.88 15.46
C GLN A 293 14.48 12.80 15.41
N GLU A 294 15.66 12.30 15.81
CA GLU A 294 16.93 13.03 15.68
C GLU A 294 17.30 13.30 14.21
N ARG A 295 16.99 12.38 13.30
CA ARG A 295 17.20 12.54 11.86
C ARG A 295 16.13 13.39 11.18
N TRP A 296 14.90 13.38 11.71
CA TRP A 296 13.75 14.11 11.19
C TRP A 296 13.22 15.17 12.17
N PRO A 297 14.03 16.15 12.63
CA PRO A 297 13.64 17.08 13.70
C PRO A 297 12.52 18.06 13.33
N HIS A 298 12.18 18.17 12.04
CA HIS A 298 11.11 19.04 11.53
C HIS A 298 9.77 18.31 11.38
N LEU A 299 9.73 17.00 11.60
CA LEU A 299 8.52 16.17 11.62
C LEU A 299 8.33 15.66 13.05
N PRO A 300 7.74 16.46 13.94
CA PRO A 300 7.55 16.03 15.32
C PRO A 300 6.62 14.82 15.35
N ALA A 301 6.99 13.83 16.16
CA ALA A 301 6.27 12.59 16.29
C ALA A 301 5.78 12.33 17.71
N LEU A 302 4.60 11.73 17.79
CA LEU A 302 4.02 11.20 19.03
C LEU A 302 3.91 9.69 18.91
N TRP A 303 3.89 9.01 20.05
CA TRP A 303 3.72 7.56 20.09
C TRP A 303 2.94 7.11 21.32
N THR A 304 2.15 6.05 21.12
CA THR A 304 1.42 5.34 22.15
C THR A 304 1.21 3.90 21.72
N LEU A 305 0.97 3.03 22.70
CA LEU A 305 0.48 1.69 22.48
C LEU A 305 -1.04 1.68 22.66
N ALA A 306 -1.76 1.11 21.69
CA ALA A 306 -3.20 0.93 21.73
C ALA A 306 -3.56 -0.54 21.49
N TRP A 307 -4.85 -0.88 21.54
CA TRP A 307 -5.33 -2.25 21.36
C TRP A 307 -6.51 -2.28 20.38
N PHE A 308 -6.49 -3.29 19.51
CA PHE A 308 -7.60 -3.69 18.65
C PHE A 308 -8.56 -4.64 19.35
#